data_AF-A0A529LLC0-F1
#
_entry.id   AF-A0A529LLC0-F1
#
_cell.length_a   1.000
_cell.length_b   1.000
_cell.length_c   1.000
_cell.angle_alpha   90.00
_cell.angle_beta   90.00
_cell.angle_gamma   90.00
#
_symmetry.space_group_name_H-M   'P 1'
#
loop_
_entity.id
_entity.type
_entity.pdbx_description
1 polymer ?
#
loop_
_entity_poly.entity_id
_entity_poly.type
_entity_poly.pdbx_seq_one_letter_code
_entity_poly.pdbx_strand_id
1 'polypeptide(L)' 'MSLSDPLGDMLTRIRNAYGRKKSSVSTPASRLRARVLEVLKSEGYIRDYSQTDFENGKSEIEIELKYFDGAPV' A
#
# COMPACT_ATOMS: atom_id res chain seq x y z
N MET A 1 -9.42 0.49 19.59
CA MET A 1 -9.59 -0.63 18.64
C MET A 1 -8.32 -1.47 18.68
N SER A 2 -8.41 -2.75 19.00
CA SER A 2 -7.27 -3.65 18.86
C SER A 2 -7.05 -3.90 17.36
N LEU A 3 -5.84 -3.65 16.87
CA LEU A 3 -5.47 -3.93 15.48
C LEU A 3 -5.20 -5.44 15.35
N SER A 4 -6.26 -6.23 15.16
CA SER A 4 -6.16 -7.70 15.08
C SER A 4 -5.53 -8.15 13.75
N ASP A 5 -5.79 -7.41 12.66
CA ASP A 5 -5.25 -7.73 11.33
C ASP A 5 -4.59 -6.50 10.66
N PRO A 6 -3.28 -6.33 10.83
CA PRO A 6 -2.51 -5.28 10.16
C PRO A 6 -2.42 -5.47 8.63
N LEU A 7 -2.59 -6.67 8.09
CA LEU A 7 -2.52 -6.91 6.65
C LEU A 7 -3.86 -6.57 5.98
N GLY A 8 -4.97 -7.03 6.57
CA GLY A 8 -6.31 -6.65 6.13
C GLY A 8 -6.56 -5.15 6.17
N ASP A 9 -6.02 -4.44 7.17
CA ASP A 9 -6.05 -2.97 7.21
C ASP A 9 -5.36 -2.36 5.97
N MET A 10 -4.17 -2.86 5.60
CA MET A 10 -3.43 -2.39 4.43
C MET A 10 -4.22 -2.61 3.14
N LEU A 11 -4.78 -3.80 2.93
CA LEU A 11 -5.57 -4.11 1.73
C LEU A 11 -6.83 -3.25 1.66
N THR A 12 -7.47 -3.01 2.81
CA THR A 12 -8.64 -2.13 2.90
C THR A 12 -8.28 -0.68 2.55
N ARG A 13 -7.11 -0.18 2.99
CA ARG A 13 -6.62 1.16 2.61
C ARG A 13 -6.40 1.28 1.11
N ILE A 14 -5.78 0.29 0.48
CA ILE A 14 -5.55 0.24 -0.98
C ILE A 14 -6.89 0.29 -1.72
N ARG A 15 -7.83 -0.60 -1.35
CA ARG A 15 -9.18 -0.63 -1.96
C ARG A 15 -9.92 0.71 -1.83
N ASN A 16 -9.87 1.31 -0.64
CA ASN A 16 -10.53 2.60 -0.38
C ASN A 16 -9.84 3.75 -1.14
N ALA A 17 -8.53 3.67 -1.34
CA ALA A 17 -7.77 4.65 -2.11
C ALA A 17 -8.11 4.56 -3.62
N TYR A 18 -8.27 3.35 -4.16
CA TYR A 18 -8.79 3.13 -5.51
C TYR A 18 -10.19 3.73 -5.69
N GLY A 19 -11.11 3.48 -4.75
CA GLY A 19 -12.46 4.06 -4.79
C GLY A 19 -12.49 5.60 -4.75
N ARG A 20 -11.44 6.23 -4.20
CA ARG A 20 -11.26 7.69 -4.15
C ARG A 20 -10.34 8.24 -5.25
N LYS A 21 -9.90 7.41 -6.20
CA LYS A 21 -8.99 7.80 -7.29
C LYS A 21 -7.70 8.48 -6.81
N LYS A 22 -7.14 8.01 -5.68
CA LYS A 22 -5.86 8.52 -5.17
C LYS A 22 -4.68 7.99 -5.99
N SER A 23 -3.63 8.80 -6.14
CA SER A 23 -2.38 8.36 -6.78
C SER A 23 -1.56 7.43 -5.89
N SER A 24 -1.52 7.69 -4.58
CA SER A 24 -0.76 6.88 -3.61
C SER A 24 -1.51 6.68 -2.29
N VAL A 25 -1.04 5.71 -1.51
CA VAL A 25 -1.52 5.44 -0.14
C VAL A 25 -0.37 5.00 0.76
N SER A 26 -0.35 5.48 2.01
CA SER A 26 0.65 5.09 3.00
C SER A 26 0.12 4.08 4.04
N THR A 27 1.01 3.21 4.49
CA THR A 27 0.79 2.23 5.54
C THR A 27 2.04 2.09 6.40
N PRO A 28 1.95 1.78 7.70
CA PRO A 28 3.15 1.53 8.50
C PRO A 28 4.00 0.41 7.91
N ALA A 29 5.32 0.52 8.00
CA ALA A 29 6.20 -0.48 7.42
C ALA A 29 6.13 -1.79 8.19
N SER A 30 6.19 -2.90 7.44
CA SER A 30 6.32 -4.24 7.99
C SER A 30 6.92 -5.13 6.92
N ARG A 31 7.79 -6.07 7.34
CA ARG A 31 8.41 -7.04 6.43
C ARG A 31 7.36 -7.89 5.70
N LEU A 32 6.26 -8.22 6.37
CA LEU A 32 5.15 -8.97 5.75
C LEU A 32 4.44 -8.13 4.69
N ARG A 33 4.15 -6.86 5.00
CA ARG A 33 3.51 -5.92 4.07
C ARG A 33 4.37 -5.70 2.83
N ALA A 34 5.68 -5.49 3.02
CA ALA A 34 6.63 -5.32 1.92
C ALA A 34 6.63 -6.53 0.97
N ARG A 35 6.67 -7.76 1.50
CA ARG A 35 6.62 -8.99 0.68
C ARG A 35 5.32 -9.12 -0.12
N VAL A 36 4.19 -8.77 0.49
CA VAL A 36 2.89 -8.79 -0.21
C VAL A 36 2.87 -7.73 -1.32
N LEU A 37 3.38 -6.53 -1.05
CA LEU A 37 3.48 -5.46 -2.05
C LEU A 37 4.41 -5.82 -3.20
N GLU A 38 5.48 -6.56 -2.93
CA GLU A 38 6.37 -7.07 -3.96
C GLU A 38 5.66 -8.02 -4.94
N VAL A 39 4.83 -8.93 -4.42
CA VAL A 39 3.97 -9.79 -5.26
C VAL A 39 2.93 -8.96 -6.01
N LEU A 40 2.28 -7.99 -5.36
CA LEU A 40 1.31 -7.12 -6.03
C LEU A 40 1.95 -6.30 -7.16
N LYS A 41 3.22 -5.88 -6.99
CA LYS A 41 4.00 -5.20 -8.02
C LYS A 41 4.35 -6.15 -9.17
N SER A 42 4.81 -7.37 -8.88
CA SER A 42 5.20 -8.34 -9.91
C SER A 42 4.01 -8.78 -10.78
N GLU A 43 2.84 -8.94 -10.18
CA GLU A 43 1.59 -9.24 -10.88
C GLU A 43 0.99 -7.99 -11.58
N GLY A 44 1.54 -6.79 -11.31
CA GLY A 44 1.15 -5.56 -11.99
C GLY A 44 -0.12 -4.89 -11.46
N TYR A 45 -0.58 -5.22 -10.26
CA TYR A 45 -1.72 -4.60 -9.56
C TYR A 45 -1.41 -3.22 -8.98
N ILE A 46 -0.15 -2.96 -8.65
CA ILE A 46 0.33 -1.63 -8.22
C ILE A 46 1.45 -1.17 -9.14
N ARG A 47 1.74 0.13 -9.14
CA ARG A 47 2.81 0.69 -9.97
C ARG A 47 4.16 0.46 -9.31
N ASP A 48 4.30 0.92 -8.07
CA ASP A 48 5.47 0.71 -7.25
C ASP A 48 5.15 0.89 -5.76
N TYR A 49 6.11 0.62 -4.89
CA TYR A 49 6.09 1.02 -3.49
C TYR A 49 7.49 1.44 -3.03
N SER A 50 7.55 2.38 -2.09
CA SER A 50 8.79 2.86 -1.47
C SER A 50 8.65 2.83 0.05
N GLN A 51 9.74 2.51 0.74
CA GLN A 51 9.79 2.62 2.20
C GLN A 51 10.48 3.93 2.57
N THR A 52 9.84 4.69 3.46
CA THR A 52 10.36 5.92 4.02
C THR A 52 10.54 5.75 5.52
N ASP A 53 11.77 5.92 5.99
CA ASP A 53 12.10 5.91 7.41
C ASP A 53 12.10 7.35 7.94
N PHE A 54 11.36 7.60 9.01
CA PHE A 54 11.27 8.90 9.65
C PHE A 54 12.22 8.98 10.86
N GLU A 55 12.69 10.20 11.17
CA GLU A 55 13.62 10.45 12.30
C GLU A 55 13.06 10.03 13.66
N ASN A 56 11.74 9.88 13.79
CA ASN A 56 11.07 9.42 15.01
C ASN A 56 11.08 7.89 15.19
N GLY A 57 11.86 7.15 14.38
CA GLY A 57 11.97 5.70 14.44
C GLY A 57 10.74 4.96 13.89
N LYS A 58 9.81 5.67 13.25
CA LYS A 58 8.71 5.06 12.50
C LYS A 58 9.12 4.91 11.04
N SER A 59 8.68 3.81 10.45
CA SER A 59 8.83 3.55 9.03
C SER A 59 7.45 3.45 8.41
N GLU A 60 7.27 4.03 7.23
CA GLU A 60 6.06 3.85 6.42
C GLU A 60 6.42 3.32 5.04
N ILE A 61 5.46 2.64 4.42
CA ILE A 61 5.51 2.24 3.03
C ILE A 61 4.49 3.07 2.29
N GLU A 62 4.95 3.82 1.30
CA GLU A 62 4.12 4.51 0.33
C GLU A 62 3.92 3.60 -0.88
N ILE A 63 2.66 3.42 -1.29
CA ILE A 63 2.24 2.52 -2.36
C ILE A 63 1.66 3.38 -3.48
N GLU A 64 2.26 3.31 -4.66
CA GLU A 64 1.77 3.96 -5.87
C GLU A 64 0.74 3.07 -6.57
N LEU A 65 -0.48 3.60 -6.71
CA LEU A 65 -1.60 2.89 -7.30
C LEU A 65 -1.56 2.97 -8.83
N LYS A 66 -1.95 1.88 -9.48
CA LYS A 66 -1.97 1.78 -10.94
C LYS A 66 -3.39 1.91 -11.44
N TYR A 67 -3.57 2.76 -12.46
CA TYR A 67 -4.85 2.93 -13.15
C TYR A 67 -4.65 2.62 -14.63
N PHE A 68 -5.61 1.92 -15.22
CA PHE A 68 -5.68 1.66 -16.64
C PHE A 68 -7.02 2.18 -17.17
N ASP A 69 -6.97 3.07 -18.14
CA ASP A 69 -8.15 3.69 -18.76
C ASP A 69 -9.14 4.33 -17.75
N GLY A 70 -8.60 4.96 -16.70
CA GLY A 70 -9.39 5.60 -15.64
C GLY A 70 -10.04 4.65 -14.64
N ALA A 71 -9.85 3.33 -14.79
CA ALA A 71 -10.25 2.30 -13.86
C ALA A 71 -9.04 1.78 -13.04
N PRO A 72 -9.25 1.36 -11.78
CA PRO A 72 -8.21 0.67 -11.01
C PRO A 72 -7.86 -0.68 -11.67
N VAL A 73 -6.57 -1.04 -11.65
CA VAL A 73 -6.05 -2.34 -12.14
C VAL A 73 -6.20 -3.43 -11.07
#